data_AF-A0A958BYJ8-F1
#
_entry.id   AF-A0A958BYJ8-F1
#
_cell.length_a   1.000
_cell.length_b   1.000
_cell.length_c   1.000
_cell.angle_alpha   90.00
_cell.angle_beta   90.00
_cell.angle_gamma   90.00
#
_symmetry.space_group_name_H-M   'P 1'
#
loop_
_entity.id
_entity.type
_entity.pdbx_description
1 polymer ?
#
loop_
_entity_poly.entity_id
_entity_poly.type
_entity_poly.pdbx_seq_one_letter_code
_entity_poly.pdbx_strand_id
1 'polypeptide(L)'
;MFQKTNVSIVKWFLLVFVVAVLTGCGSSAPAAAPAEAQAADGEAPAEEFVVGALHVGSISDAGYNQAHHDGLVEMTERLPNVKLVEAENVPESADAERVMENMINQGAKLIFPQSFGYLDPALAVAEKHPEVVFMHPAGFKLADNLGTYWGNNFEAMYLAGIAAGAATKTNQLGFITAFPIPNILASVNAFHLGARSVNPEVETRLVFNGSWVDPV
;
A
#
# COMPACT_ATOMS: atom_id res chain seq x y z
N MET A 1 -15.87 6.48 36.50
CA MET A 1 -14.42 6.56 36.67
C MET A 1 -13.82 6.79 35.29
N PHE A 2 -13.18 7.94 35.11
CA PHE A 2 -12.55 8.52 33.92
C PHE A 2 -13.43 8.82 32.68
N GLN A 3 -13.82 10.09 32.66
CA GLN A 3 -14.51 10.80 31.59
C GLN A 3 -13.46 11.55 30.74
N LYS A 4 -13.67 11.54 29.42
CA LYS A 4 -12.87 12.23 28.39
C LYS A 4 -12.95 13.74 28.59
N THR A 5 -11.82 14.45 28.54
CA THR A 5 -11.78 15.91 28.49
C THR A 5 -11.53 16.35 27.05
N ASN A 6 -12.48 17.08 26.50
CA ASN A 6 -12.40 17.70 25.19
C ASN A 6 -12.84 19.16 25.33
N VAL A 7 -12.15 20.00 24.57
CA VAL A 7 -12.55 21.34 24.13
C VAL A 7 -12.39 22.50 25.13
N SER A 8 -11.40 23.30 24.79
CA SER A 8 -11.03 24.63 25.27
C SER A 8 -12.20 25.61 25.29
N ILE A 9 -12.48 26.15 26.48
CA ILE A 9 -13.41 27.25 26.75
C ILE A 9 -12.57 28.41 27.30
N VAL A 10 -12.22 29.40 26.48
CA VAL A 10 -12.07 30.80 26.91
C VAL A 10 -12.36 31.71 25.69
N LYS A 11 -13.62 32.14 25.58
CA LYS A 11 -14.00 33.40 24.93
C LYS A 11 -14.49 34.33 26.04
N TRP A 12 -14.46 35.64 25.76
CA TRP A 12 -14.92 36.79 26.56
C TRP A 12 -13.81 37.57 27.29
N PHE A 13 -13.24 38.57 26.60
CA PHE A 13 -13.26 39.97 27.07
C PHE A 13 -13.13 40.91 25.86
N LEU A 14 -14.07 41.84 25.76
CA LEU A 14 -14.35 42.75 24.65
C LEU A 14 -14.21 44.18 25.22
N LEU A 15 -13.37 45.03 24.63
CA LEU A 15 -13.43 46.51 24.74
C LEU A 15 -12.42 47.08 23.71
N VAL A 16 -12.81 47.35 22.47
CA VAL A 16 -13.40 48.60 21.95
C VAL A 16 -12.59 49.85 22.32
N PHE A 17 -11.78 50.34 21.37
CA PHE A 17 -11.65 51.77 21.08
C PHE A 17 -11.23 51.95 19.63
N VAL A 18 -12.22 52.21 18.76
CA VAL A 18 -12.05 52.73 17.40
C VAL A 18 -12.34 54.23 17.50
N VAL A 19 -11.38 55.07 17.14
CA VAL A 19 -11.62 56.46 16.76
C VAL A 19 -11.01 56.65 15.38
N ALA A 20 -11.91 56.87 14.41
CA ALA A 20 -11.67 57.44 13.09
C ALA A 20 -12.25 58.88 13.16
N VAL A 21 -11.92 59.93 12.41
CA VAL A 21 -11.26 60.23 11.12
C VAL A 21 -10.84 61.72 11.24
N LEU A 22 -9.93 62.24 10.41
CA LEU A 22 -10.12 63.48 9.62
C LEU A 22 -8.91 63.76 8.71
N THR A 23 -9.20 63.79 7.41
CA THR A 23 -8.38 64.09 6.24
C THR A 23 -7.97 65.56 6.12
N GLY A 24 -6.79 65.86 5.56
CA GLY A 24 -6.44 67.19 5.04
C GLY A 24 -5.01 67.31 4.48
N CYS A 25 -4.87 67.66 3.19
CA CYS A 25 -3.67 67.73 2.36
C CYS A 25 -2.54 68.67 2.82
N GLY A 26 -1.29 68.38 2.42
CA GLY A 26 -0.19 69.38 2.40
C GLY A 26 1.18 68.80 2.03
N SER A 27 1.68 69.17 0.86
CA SER A 27 2.96 68.79 0.22
C SER A 27 4.23 68.91 1.08
N SER A 28 5.11 67.90 1.07
CA SER A 28 6.57 68.00 0.78
C SER A 28 7.32 66.70 1.14
N ALA A 29 8.07 66.15 0.18
CA ALA A 29 8.95 65.00 0.33
C ALA A 29 10.17 65.32 1.24
N PRO A 30 10.83 64.30 1.84
CA PRO A 30 12.04 63.81 1.16
C PRO A 30 12.31 62.29 1.27
N ALA A 31 12.97 61.80 0.21
CA ALA A 31 13.92 60.68 0.11
C ALA A 31 13.49 59.27 0.53
N ALA A 32 13.18 58.46 -0.47
CA ALA A 32 13.10 57.01 -0.39
C ALA A 32 14.48 56.38 -0.12
N ALA A 33 14.56 55.52 0.88
CA ALA A 33 15.59 54.48 0.98
C ALA A 33 15.18 53.30 0.08
N PRO A 34 16.13 52.62 -0.60
CA PRO A 34 15.79 51.48 -1.43
C PRO A 34 15.33 50.33 -0.54
N ALA A 35 14.09 49.89 -0.72
CA ALA A 35 13.60 48.65 -0.15
C ALA A 35 14.35 47.50 -0.84
N GLU A 36 15.21 46.81 -0.09
CA GLU A 36 15.76 45.53 -0.50
C GLU A 36 14.59 44.56 -0.69
N ALA A 37 14.36 44.17 -1.95
CA ALA A 37 13.45 43.10 -2.28
C ALA A 37 13.99 41.82 -1.64
N GLN A 38 13.34 41.37 -0.56
CA GLN A 38 13.50 40.00 -0.09
C GLN A 38 13.07 39.09 -1.24
N ALA A 39 14.07 38.48 -1.88
CA ALA A 39 13.85 37.33 -2.72
C ALA A 39 13.17 36.29 -1.86
N ALA A 40 11.95 35.91 -2.25
CA ALA A 40 11.30 34.74 -1.70
C ALA A 40 12.23 33.56 -1.99
N ASP A 41 12.74 32.91 -0.95
CA ASP A 41 13.39 31.62 -1.06
C ASP A 41 12.37 30.67 -1.70
N GLY A 42 12.54 30.43 -3.00
CA GLY A 42 11.81 29.41 -3.72
C GLY A 42 12.20 28.08 -3.12
N GLU A 43 11.27 27.44 -2.42
CA GLU A 43 11.39 26.05 -1.96
C GLU A 43 11.79 25.20 -3.18
N ALA A 44 12.99 24.60 -3.11
CA ALA A 44 13.47 23.74 -4.18
C ALA A 44 12.42 22.64 -4.43
N PRO A 45 12.17 22.24 -5.70
CA PRO A 45 11.23 21.17 -5.99
C PRO A 45 11.62 19.95 -5.17
N ALA A 46 10.69 19.43 -4.38
CA ALA A 46 10.92 18.22 -3.62
C ALA A 46 11.32 17.09 -4.59
N GLU A 47 12.43 16.40 -4.28
CA GLU A 47 12.95 15.33 -5.13
C GLU A 47 11.89 14.24 -5.34
N GLU A 48 11.72 13.83 -6.60
CA GLU A 48 10.77 12.79 -6.98
C GLU A 48 11.19 11.44 -6.37
N PHE A 49 10.32 10.86 -5.55
CA PHE A 49 10.53 9.54 -4.94
C PHE A 49 9.92 8.46 -5.82
N VAL A 50 10.78 7.65 -6.46
CA VAL A 50 10.33 6.60 -7.39
C VAL A 50 10.06 5.30 -6.63
N VAL A 51 8.87 4.74 -6.82
CA VAL A 51 8.44 3.43 -6.32
C VAL A 51 8.27 2.48 -7.50
N GLY A 52 8.93 1.31 -7.43
CA GLY A 52 8.76 0.22 -8.38
C GLY A 52 7.81 -0.85 -7.87
N ALA A 53 7.03 -1.46 -8.76
CA ALA A 53 6.27 -2.66 -8.44
C ALA A 53 6.21 -3.63 -9.62
N LEU A 54 6.43 -4.90 -9.36
CA LEU A 54 6.30 -5.96 -10.35
C LEU A 54 5.19 -6.93 -9.94
N HIS A 55 4.29 -7.17 -10.89
CA HIS A 55 3.10 -8.01 -10.76
C HIS A 55 3.31 -9.32 -11.52
N VAL A 56 2.87 -10.44 -10.93
CA VAL A 56 2.92 -11.75 -11.61
C VAL A 56 1.84 -11.91 -12.68
N GLY A 57 0.75 -11.16 -12.55
CA GLY A 57 -0.34 -11.10 -13.53
C GLY A 57 -0.60 -9.70 -14.04
N SER A 58 -1.77 -9.51 -14.65
CA SER A 58 -2.24 -8.20 -15.05
C SER A 58 -2.82 -7.43 -13.86
N ILE A 59 -2.57 -6.12 -13.79
CA ILE A 59 -3.22 -5.21 -12.83
C ILE A 59 -4.72 -5.05 -13.05
N SER A 60 -5.28 -5.68 -14.09
CA SER A 60 -6.71 -5.67 -14.40
C SER A 60 -7.37 -7.04 -14.16
N ASP A 61 -6.74 -7.92 -13.36
CA ASP A 61 -7.20 -9.28 -13.06
C ASP A 61 -8.46 -9.36 -12.17
N ALA A 62 -9.03 -8.22 -11.76
CA ALA A 62 -10.16 -8.14 -10.82
C ALA A 62 -9.91 -8.85 -9.48
N GLY A 63 -8.65 -9.03 -9.11
CA GLY A 63 -8.23 -9.83 -7.97
C GLY A 63 -6.95 -9.31 -7.34
N TYR A 64 -5.95 -10.19 -7.23
CA TYR A 64 -4.76 -9.96 -6.42
C TYR A 64 -3.89 -8.83 -6.96
N ASN A 65 -3.57 -8.86 -8.26
CA ASN A 65 -2.69 -7.85 -8.86
C ASN A 65 -3.40 -6.50 -8.93
N GLN A 66 -4.70 -6.49 -9.25
CA GLN A 66 -5.49 -5.26 -9.22
C GLN A 66 -5.56 -4.64 -7.83
N ALA A 67 -5.82 -5.42 -6.77
CA ALA A 67 -5.86 -4.90 -5.40
C ALA A 67 -4.51 -4.30 -4.97
N HIS A 68 -3.40 -4.87 -5.44
CA HIS A 68 -2.06 -4.30 -5.25
C HIS A 68 -1.86 -2.99 -6.00
N HIS A 69 -2.26 -2.95 -7.28
CA HIS A 69 -2.19 -1.75 -8.11
C HIS A 69 -3.03 -0.60 -7.52
N ASP A 70 -4.28 -0.88 -7.14
CA ASP A 70 -5.19 0.12 -6.55
C ASP A 70 -4.58 0.76 -5.29
N GLY A 71 -3.92 -0.04 -4.44
CA GLY A 71 -3.21 0.46 -3.26
C GLY A 71 -1.99 1.33 -3.60
N LEU A 72 -1.25 0.99 -4.66
CA LEU A 72 -0.12 1.79 -5.15
C LEU A 72 -0.60 3.10 -5.77
N VAL A 73 -1.69 3.09 -6.53
CA VAL A 73 -2.33 4.29 -7.07
C VAL A 73 -2.79 5.20 -5.92
N GLU A 74 -3.50 4.65 -4.93
CA GLU A 74 -3.94 5.41 -3.77
C GLU A 74 -2.76 6.05 -3.01
N MET A 75 -1.63 5.34 -2.90
CA MET A 75 -0.39 5.91 -2.35
C MET A 75 0.10 7.11 -3.17
N THR A 76 0.13 7.03 -4.51
CA THR A 76 0.56 8.15 -5.36
C THR A 76 -0.38 9.35 -5.29
N GLU A 77 -1.67 9.13 -5.05
CA GLU A 77 -2.67 10.21 -4.91
C GLU A 77 -2.56 10.92 -3.55
N ARG A 78 -2.16 10.18 -2.50
CA ARG A 78 -2.09 10.69 -1.12
C ARG A 78 -0.75 11.28 -0.75
N LEU A 79 0.33 10.88 -1.41
CA LEU A 79 1.69 11.31 -1.10
C LEU A 79 2.23 12.24 -2.19
N PRO A 80 2.78 13.41 -1.84
CA PRO A 80 3.36 14.31 -2.82
C PRO A 80 4.67 13.74 -3.39
N ASN A 81 4.95 14.06 -4.65
CA ASN A 81 6.22 13.75 -5.35
C ASN A 81 6.56 12.25 -5.43
N VAL A 82 5.56 11.37 -5.44
CA VAL A 82 5.78 9.93 -5.66
C VAL A 82 5.52 9.60 -7.13
N LYS A 83 6.47 8.92 -7.76
CA LYS A 83 6.32 8.37 -9.11
C LYS A 83 6.29 6.85 -9.04
N LEU A 84 5.27 6.26 -9.65
CA LEU A 84 5.11 4.81 -9.72
C LEU A 84 5.63 4.29 -11.07
N VAL A 85 6.45 3.23 -11.03
CA VAL A 85 6.86 2.45 -12.21
C VAL A 85 6.43 1.00 -12.02
N GLU A 86 5.64 0.48 -12.96
CA GLU A 86 5.05 -0.86 -12.85
C GLU A 86 5.45 -1.77 -14.01
N ALA A 87 5.55 -3.06 -13.72
CA ALA A 87 5.69 -4.12 -14.71
C ALA A 87 4.68 -5.23 -14.43
N GLU A 88 3.91 -5.60 -15.45
CA GLU A 88 2.89 -6.67 -15.39
C GLU A 88 3.40 -7.97 -15.99
N ASN A 89 2.74 -9.07 -15.64
CA ASN A 89 2.97 -10.41 -16.21
C ASN A 89 4.45 -10.82 -16.17
N VAL A 90 5.14 -10.44 -15.10
CA VAL A 90 6.53 -10.84 -14.89
C VAL A 90 6.51 -12.30 -14.41
N PRO A 91 7.28 -13.22 -15.03
CA PRO A 91 7.33 -14.59 -14.56
C PRO A 91 8.20 -14.69 -13.30
N GLU A 92 7.88 -15.64 -12.41
CA GLU A 92 8.69 -16.01 -11.24
C GLU A 92 9.99 -16.73 -11.66
N SER A 93 10.89 -15.99 -12.30
CA SER A 93 12.15 -16.48 -12.88
C SER A 93 13.26 -15.41 -12.76
N ALA A 94 14.39 -15.63 -13.42
CA ALA A 94 15.47 -14.64 -13.54
C ALA A 94 15.00 -13.30 -14.17
N ASP A 95 13.86 -13.29 -14.86
CA ASP A 95 13.25 -12.05 -15.36
C ASP A 95 12.86 -11.09 -14.24
N ALA A 96 12.48 -11.59 -13.06
CA ALA A 96 12.13 -10.76 -11.92
C ALA A 96 13.33 -9.91 -11.47
N GLU A 97 14.53 -10.49 -11.36
CA GLU A 97 15.75 -9.75 -11.05
C GLU A 97 15.99 -8.65 -12.08
N ARG A 98 15.97 -9.00 -13.37
CA ARG A 98 16.17 -8.06 -14.48
C ARG A 98 15.17 -6.89 -14.44
N VAL A 99 13.90 -7.16 -14.12
CA VAL A 99 12.87 -6.12 -14.01
C VAL A 99 13.16 -5.20 -12.82
N MET A 100 13.52 -5.74 -11.66
CA MET A 100 13.88 -4.93 -10.50
C MET A 100 15.12 -4.05 -10.77
N GLU A 101 16.17 -4.61 -11.38
CA GLU A 101 17.35 -3.86 -11.83
C GLU A 101 16.98 -2.70 -12.76
N ASN A 102 16.07 -2.93 -13.70
CA ASN A 102 15.55 -1.88 -14.59
C ASN A 102 14.76 -0.80 -13.85
N MET A 103 14.02 -1.14 -12.79
CA MET A 103 13.34 -0.15 -11.94
C MET A 103 14.33 0.69 -11.15
N ILE A 104 15.40 0.07 -10.62
CA ILE A 104 16.48 0.77 -9.92
C ILE A 104 17.19 1.76 -10.86
N ASN A 105 17.46 1.35 -12.10
CA ASN A 105 18.01 2.23 -13.14
C ASN A 105 17.09 3.41 -13.49
N GLN A 106 15.78 3.28 -13.27
CA GLN A 106 14.81 4.37 -13.40
C GLN A 106 14.71 5.24 -12.14
N GLY A 107 15.50 4.95 -11.10
CA GLY A 107 15.59 5.72 -9.87
C GLY A 107 14.79 5.15 -8.70
N ALA A 108 14.18 3.97 -8.83
CA ALA A 108 13.38 3.37 -7.75
C ALA A 108 14.17 3.26 -6.43
N LYS A 109 13.59 3.77 -5.35
CA LYS A 109 14.13 3.69 -3.97
C LYS A 109 13.35 2.72 -3.08
N LEU A 110 12.16 2.34 -3.51
CA LEU A 110 11.32 1.34 -2.89
C LEU A 110 10.78 0.42 -3.98
N ILE A 111 10.88 -0.89 -3.80
CA ILE A 111 10.38 -1.89 -4.74
C ILE A 111 9.44 -2.88 -4.04
N PHE A 112 8.27 -3.10 -4.63
CA PHE A 112 7.29 -4.11 -4.24
C PHE A 112 7.34 -5.28 -5.22
N PRO A 113 8.09 -6.36 -4.92
CA PRO A 113 8.03 -7.60 -5.68
C PRO A 113 6.75 -8.40 -5.33
N GLN A 114 5.66 -8.21 -6.08
CA GLN A 114 4.32 -8.67 -5.68
C GLN A 114 3.98 -10.10 -6.12
N SER A 115 4.80 -11.08 -5.72
CA SER A 115 4.46 -12.50 -5.82
C SER A 115 5.33 -13.32 -4.88
N PHE A 116 4.80 -14.43 -4.36
CA PHE A 116 5.54 -15.26 -3.40
C PHE A 116 6.87 -15.78 -3.97
N GLY A 117 6.92 -16.13 -5.25
CA GLY A 117 8.12 -16.62 -5.93
C GLY A 117 9.17 -15.55 -6.22
N TYR A 118 8.89 -14.27 -5.93
CA TYR A 118 9.89 -13.21 -6.09
C TYR A 118 10.81 -13.03 -4.89
N LEU A 119 10.62 -13.78 -3.79
CA LEU A 119 11.42 -13.61 -2.57
C LEU A 119 12.92 -13.76 -2.82
N ASP A 120 13.31 -14.86 -3.47
CA ASP A 120 14.73 -15.17 -3.72
C ASP A 120 15.36 -14.19 -4.74
N PRO A 121 14.71 -13.87 -5.89
CA PRO A 121 15.12 -12.77 -6.75
C PRO A 121 15.29 -11.44 -6.01
N ALA A 122 14.34 -11.07 -5.15
CA ALA A 122 14.36 -9.81 -4.44
C ALA A 122 15.53 -9.74 -3.44
N LEU A 123 15.82 -10.84 -2.73
CA LEU A 123 17.00 -10.93 -1.86
C LEU A 123 18.31 -10.75 -2.65
N ALA A 124 18.42 -11.38 -3.82
CA ALA A 124 19.60 -11.28 -4.66
C ALA A 124 19.86 -9.86 -5.19
N VAL A 125 18.80 -9.11 -5.50
CA VAL A 125 18.91 -7.69 -5.90
C VAL A 125 19.14 -6.80 -4.67
N ALA A 126 18.46 -7.07 -3.55
CA ALA A 126 18.61 -6.30 -2.32
C ALA A 126 20.06 -6.33 -1.79
N GLU A 127 20.75 -7.47 -1.90
CA GLU A 127 22.17 -7.59 -1.54
C GLU A 127 23.09 -6.66 -2.34
N LYS A 128 22.77 -6.42 -3.62
CA LYS A 128 23.55 -5.56 -4.52
C LYS A 128 23.22 -4.07 -4.36
N HIS A 129 22.03 -3.76 -3.82
CA HIS A 129 21.46 -2.41 -3.76
C HIS A 129 21.03 -2.05 -2.33
N PRO A 130 21.98 -1.88 -1.38
CA PRO A 130 21.66 -1.54 0.01
C PRO A 130 20.93 -0.19 0.16
N GLU A 131 20.98 0.68 -0.85
CA GLU A 131 20.28 1.96 -0.90
C GLU A 131 18.81 1.87 -1.30
N VAL A 132 18.33 0.70 -1.73
CA VAL A 132 16.95 0.46 -2.16
C VAL A 132 16.25 -0.42 -1.14
N VAL A 133 15.03 -0.05 -0.77
CA VAL A 133 14.18 -0.83 0.15
C VAL A 133 13.27 -1.76 -0.65
N PHE A 134 13.10 -2.98 -0.17
CA PHE A 134 12.23 -4.00 -0.76
C PHE A 134 11.15 -4.40 0.23
N MET A 135 9.90 -4.52 -0.23
CA MET A 135 8.78 -4.99 0.58
C MET A 135 8.10 -6.15 -0.15
N HIS A 136 8.33 -7.37 0.33
CA HIS A 136 7.86 -8.60 -0.31
C HIS A 136 6.61 -9.19 0.38
N PRO A 137 5.54 -9.54 -0.35
CA PRO A 137 4.33 -10.10 0.25
C PRO A 137 4.51 -11.56 0.69
N ALA A 138 4.03 -11.93 1.88
CA ALA A 138 4.08 -13.30 2.41
C ALA A 138 5.48 -13.94 2.52
N GLY A 139 6.55 -13.15 2.45
CA GLY A 139 7.92 -13.68 2.55
C GLY A 139 8.27 -14.17 3.95
N PHE A 140 9.17 -15.15 4.02
CA PHE A 140 9.66 -15.73 5.28
C PHE A 140 11.15 -15.45 5.55
N LYS A 141 11.82 -14.77 4.63
CA LYS A 141 13.22 -14.31 4.75
C LYS A 141 13.23 -12.79 4.81
N LEU A 142 14.22 -12.24 5.52
CA LEU A 142 14.44 -10.81 5.68
C LEU A 142 15.89 -10.47 5.33
N ALA A 143 16.13 -9.20 5.01
CA ALA A 143 17.46 -8.59 4.93
C ALA A 143 17.40 -7.16 5.49
N ASP A 144 18.55 -6.51 5.65
CA ASP A 144 18.60 -5.15 6.24
C ASP A 144 17.75 -4.14 5.47
N ASN A 145 17.63 -4.31 4.15
CA ASN A 145 16.82 -3.51 3.25
C ASN A 145 15.65 -4.29 2.62
N LEU A 146 15.30 -5.48 3.11
CA LEU A 146 14.15 -6.26 2.63
C LEU A 146 13.24 -6.68 3.79
N GLY A 147 12.05 -6.09 3.80
CA GLY A 147 10.96 -6.43 4.71
C GLY A 147 9.89 -7.29 4.05
N THR A 148 9.00 -7.85 4.87
CA THR A 148 7.84 -8.61 4.39
C THR A 148 6.54 -8.10 4.99
N TYR A 149 5.45 -8.28 4.25
CA TYR A 149 4.10 -7.89 4.69
C TYR A 149 3.06 -8.92 4.23
N TRP A 150 1.95 -9.03 4.94
CA TRP A 150 0.82 -9.85 4.50
C TRP A 150 -0.47 -9.41 5.17
N GLY A 151 -1.60 -9.53 4.46
CA GLY A 151 -2.92 -9.30 5.02
C GLY A 151 -3.38 -10.46 5.89
N ASN A 152 -4.17 -10.17 6.92
CA ASN A 152 -4.72 -11.20 7.81
C ASN A 152 -5.91 -11.96 7.19
N ASN A 153 -5.69 -12.55 6.02
CA ASN A 153 -6.76 -13.04 5.13
C ASN A 153 -7.55 -14.22 5.71
N PHE A 154 -6.99 -14.96 6.67
CA PHE A 154 -7.66 -16.12 7.25
C PHE A 154 -8.92 -15.75 8.05
N GLU A 155 -9.01 -14.53 8.61
CA GLU A 155 -10.23 -14.07 9.30
C GLU A 155 -11.38 -13.88 8.32
N ALA A 156 -11.11 -13.23 7.18
CA ALA A 156 -12.08 -13.09 6.11
C ALA A 156 -12.51 -14.45 5.55
N MET A 157 -11.56 -15.38 5.42
CA MET A 157 -11.84 -16.74 4.94
C MET A 157 -12.67 -17.56 5.92
N TYR A 158 -12.49 -17.37 7.22
CA TYR A 158 -13.36 -17.98 8.23
C TYR A 158 -14.82 -17.50 8.08
N LEU A 159 -15.03 -16.20 7.89
CA LEU A 159 -16.36 -15.64 7.64
C LEU A 159 -16.96 -16.13 6.32
N ALA A 160 -16.15 -16.23 5.26
CA ALA A 160 -16.56 -16.83 4.00
C ALA A 160 -16.96 -18.30 4.17
N GLY A 161 -16.23 -19.04 5.01
CA GLY A 161 -16.55 -20.40 5.42
C GLY A 161 -17.92 -20.50 6.09
N ILE A 162 -18.21 -19.64 7.07
CA ILE A 162 -19.54 -19.57 7.71
C ILE A 162 -20.64 -19.39 6.67
N ALA A 163 -20.48 -18.43 5.76
CA ALA A 163 -21.46 -18.18 4.72
C ALA A 163 -21.66 -19.41 3.81
N ALA A 164 -20.58 -20.06 3.40
CA ALA A 164 -20.63 -21.25 2.56
C ALA A 164 -21.27 -22.46 3.27
N GLY A 165 -20.93 -22.68 4.54
CA GLY A 165 -21.49 -23.76 5.36
C GLY A 165 -22.99 -23.58 5.62
N ALA A 166 -23.46 -22.34 5.77
CA ALA A 166 -24.88 -22.03 5.92
C ALA A 166 -25.66 -22.14 4.59
N ALA A 167 -25.01 -21.86 3.45
CA ALA A 167 -25.65 -21.84 2.14
C ALA A 167 -25.70 -23.22 1.45
N THR A 168 -24.79 -24.14 1.79
CA THR A 168 -24.68 -25.43 1.10
C THR A 168 -25.90 -26.33 1.30
N LYS A 169 -26.28 -27.04 0.23
CA LYS A 169 -27.34 -28.06 0.24
C LYS A 169 -26.81 -29.49 0.19
N THR A 170 -25.50 -29.65 -0.06
CA THR A 170 -24.85 -30.94 -0.34
C THR A 170 -23.79 -31.31 0.70
N ASN A 171 -23.47 -30.40 1.62
CA ASN A 171 -22.34 -30.49 2.55
C ASN A 171 -20.97 -30.66 1.86
N GLN A 172 -20.88 -30.41 0.55
CA GLN A 172 -19.62 -30.46 -0.20
C GLN A 172 -19.24 -29.04 -0.60
N LEU A 173 -18.07 -28.58 -0.18
CA LEU A 173 -17.48 -27.31 -0.58
C LEU A 173 -16.22 -27.56 -1.43
N GLY A 174 -15.93 -26.65 -2.35
CA GLY A 174 -14.70 -26.64 -3.12
C GLY A 174 -13.83 -25.46 -2.73
N PHE A 175 -12.52 -25.66 -2.69
CA PHE A 175 -11.53 -24.60 -2.55
C PHE A 175 -10.44 -24.83 -3.60
N ILE A 176 -10.21 -23.84 -4.46
CA ILE A 176 -9.18 -23.88 -5.49
C ILE A 176 -8.08 -22.90 -5.10
N THR A 177 -6.83 -23.33 -5.18
CA THR A 177 -5.67 -22.46 -4.96
C THR A 177 -4.48 -22.88 -5.81
N ALA A 178 -3.42 -22.07 -5.85
CA ALA A 178 -2.25 -22.34 -6.68
C ALA A 178 -1.31 -23.35 -6.05
N PHE A 179 -0.66 -22.96 -4.95
CA PHE A 179 0.44 -23.71 -4.34
C PHE A 179 0.19 -23.91 -2.84
N PRO A 180 0.75 -24.97 -2.23
CA PRO A 180 0.60 -25.29 -0.81
C PRO A 180 1.49 -24.40 0.08
N ILE A 181 1.27 -23.08 0.03
CA ILE A 181 2.02 -22.09 0.82
C ILE A 181 1.38 -21.92 2.20
N PRO A 182 2.15 -21.75 3.30
CA PRO A 182 1.60 -21.70 4.66
C PRO A 182 0.42 -20.73 4.85
N ASN A 183 0.52 -19.50 4.35
CA ASN A 183 -0.54 -18.49 4.45
C ASN A 183 -1.82 -18.88 3.68
N ILE A 184 -1.66 -19.61 2.57
CA ILE A 184 -2.78 -20.15 1.79
C ILE A 184 -3.43 -21.31 2.53
N LEU A 185 -2.63 -22.24 3.06
CA LEU A 185 -3.15 -23.38 3.84
C LEU A 185 -3.87 -22.92 5.10
N ALA A 186 -3.38 -21.87 5.77
CA ALA A 186 -4.09 -21.23 6.89
C ALA A 186 -5.47 -20.71 6.46
N SER A 187 -5.56 -20.09 5.28
CA SER A 187 -6.81 -19.61 4.70
C SER A 187 -7.80 -20.74 4.37
N VAL A 188 -7.31 -21.84 3.80
CA VAL A 188 -8.12 -23.05 3.53
C VAL A 188 -8.66 -23.65 4.84
N ASN A 189 -7.80 -23.79 5.85
CA ASN A 189 -8.20 -24.31 7.14
C ASN A 189 -9.23 -23.39 7.82
N ALA A 190 -9.03 -22.08 7.78
CA ALA A 190 -9.97 -21.12 8.33
C ALA A 190 -11.34 -21.19 7.64
N PHE A 191 -11.36 -21.29 6.31
CA PHE A 191 -12.59 -21.50 5.55
C PHE A 191 -13.31 -22.78 5.97
N HIS A 192 -12.59 -23.91 6.06
CA HIS A 192 -13.18 -25.19 6.48
C HIS A 192 -13.74 -25.12 7.92
N LEU A 193 -12.97 -24.56 8.86
CA LEU A 193 -13.39 -24.39 10.25
C LEU A 193 -14.59 -23.44 10.37
N GLY A 194 -14.62 -22.36 9.59
CA GLY A 194 -15.75 -21.44 9.51
C GLY A 194 -17.02 -22.16 9.05
N ALA A 195 -16.93 -22.95 7.99
CA ALA A 195 -18.06 -23.73 7.49
C ALA A 195 -18.57 -24.74 8.54
N ARG A 196 -17.66 -25.47 9.19
CA ARG A 196 -18.02 -26.46 10.20
C ARG A 196 -18.59 -25.87 11.50
N SER A 197 -18.33 -24.60 11.77
CA SER A 197 -18.92 -23.91 12.92
C SER A 197 -20.45 -23.79 12.84
N VAL A 198 -21.00 -23.77 11.62
CA VAL A 198 -22.46 -23.68 11.38
C VAL A 198 -23.05 -24.94 10.77
N ASN A 199 -22.23 -25.78 10.14
CA ASN A 199 -22.64 -27.07 9.58
C ASN A 199 -21.52 -28.11 9.77
N PRO A 200 -21.54 -28.90 10.85
CA PRO A 200 -20.45 -29.80 11.22
C PRO A 200 -20.20 -30.95 10.23
N GLU A 201 -21.17 -31.24 9.36
CA GLU A 201 -21.12 -32.30 8.33
C GLU A 201 -20.44 -31.86 7.03
N VAL A 202 -19.99 -30.59 6.93
CA VAL A 202 -19.33 -30.08 5.73
C VAL A 202 -17.96 -30.71 5.53
N GLU A 203 -17.74 -31.14 4.28
CA GLU A 203 -16.43 -31.54 3.76
C GLU A 203 -15.94 -30.54 2.69
N THR A 204 -14.67 -30.13 2.80
CA THR A 204 -14.04 -29.19 1.86
C THR A 204 -13.03 -29.93 0.99
N ARG A 205 -13.23 -29.90 -0.33
CA ARG A 205 -12.31 -30.46 -1.31
C ARG A 205 -11.34 -29.38 -1.78
N LEU A 206 -10.06 -29.59 -1.50
CA LEU A 206 -8.97 -28.71 -1.92
C LEU A 206 -8.40 -29.18 -3.25
N VAL A 207 -8.26 -28.25 -4.21
CA VAL A 207 -7.61 -28.48 -5.51
C VAL A 207 -6.49 -27.47 -5.68
N PHE A 208 -5.31 -27.96 -6.07
CA PHE A 208 -4.19 -27.13 -6.49
C PHE A 208 -4.11 -27.10 -8.01
N ASN A 209 -4.22 -25.93 -8.64
CA ASN A 209 -4.06 -25.78 -10.09
C ASN A 209 -2.60 -25.54 -10.52
N GLY A 210 -1.71 -25.23 -9.59
CA GLY A 210 -0.28 -25.03 -9.86
C GLY A 210 0.06 -23.75 -10.63
N SER A 211 -0.86 -22.78 -10.70
CA SER A 211 -0.64 -21.47 -11.31
C SER A 211 -1.39 -20.36 -10.58
N TRP A 212 -0.73 -19.22 -10.37
CA TRP A 212 -1.38 -18.00 -9.84
C TRP A 212 -2.32 -17.36 -10.85
N VAL A 213 -2.00 -17.45 -12.14
CA VAL A 213 -2.70 -16.76 -13.23
C VAL A 213 -2.92 -17.77 -14.35
N ASP A 214 -4.13 -18.33 -14.39
CA ASP A 214 -4.57 -19.25 -15.44
C ASP A 214 -6.10 -19.13 -15.61
N PRO A 215 -6.59 -18.02 -16.18
CA PRO A 215 -8.01 -17.89 -16.52
C PRO A 215 -8.29 -18.75 -17.76
N VAL A 216 -8.89 -19.92 -17.55
CA VAL A 216 -9.49 -20.74 -18.61
C VAL A 216 -10.58 -20.01 -19.39
#